data_AF-A0A395CUF5-F1
#
_entry.id   AF-A0A395CUF5-F1
#
_cell.length_a   1.000
_cell.length_b   1.000
_cell.length_c   1.000
_cell.angle_alpha   90.00
_cell.angle_beta   90.00
_cell.angle_gamma   90.00
#
_symmetry.space_group_name_H-M   'P 1'
#
loop_
_entity.id
_entity.type
_entity.pdbx_description
1 polymer ?
#
loop_
_entity_poly.entity_id
_entity_poly.type
_entity_poly.pdbx_seq_one_letter_code
_entity_poly.pdbx_strand_id
1 'polypeptide(L)'
;MELWLRLLALHIKDPERNGDVANTIRNQWLLASRHHFIGCVPHFFEEATSTAEGFRLVDDAVRSLSAVLTSAKDHMCGDTLSLMCFESEWGDVEIAVLRDLATAFRDLLTTTRANIRC
;
A
#
# COMPACT_ATOMS: atom_id res chain seq x y z
N MET A 1 0.01 2.60 9.82
CA MET A 1 0.62 2.57 8.46
C MET A 1 0.93 1.15 8.00
N GLU A 2 1.47 0.27 8.86
CA GLU A 2 1.84 -1.11 8.53
C GLU A 2 0.73 -1.96 7.91
N LEU A 3 -0.47 -1.98 8.50
CA LEU A 3 -1.62 -2.71 7.95
C LEU A 3 -2.00 -2.20 6.54
N TRP A 4 -1.99 -0.89 6.33
CA TRP A 4 -2.32 -0.29 5.05
C TRP A 4 -1.32 -0.71 3.96
N LEU A 5 -0.01 -0.70 4.26
CA LEU A 5 1.03 -1.17 3.34
C LEU A 5 0.89 -2.65 2.99
N ARG A 6 0.52 -3.49 3.97
CA ARG A 6 0.22 -4.91 3.75
C ARG A 6 -0.94 -5.11 2.80
N LEU A 7 -2.05 -4.43 3.06
CA LEU A 7 -3.22 -4.50 2.19
C LEU A 7 -2.86 -4.01 0.80
N LEU A 8 -2.15 -2.88 0.68
CA LEU A 8 -1.73 -2.33 -0.60
C LEU A 8 -0.84 -3.30 -1.41
N ALA A 9 0.05 -4.03 -0.74
CA ALA A 9 0.89 -5.04 -1.38
C ALA A 9 0.08 -6.21 -1.98
N LEU A 10 -1.11 -6.52 -1.43
CA LEU A 10 -2.03 -7.52 -2.00
C LEU A 10 -2.74 -7.03 -3.27
N HIS A 11 -2.75 -5.72 -3.51
CA HIS A 11 -3.34 -5.10 -4.70
C HIS A 11 -2.35 -4.88 -5.84
N ILE A 12 -1.09 -5.26 -5.68
CA ILE A 12 -0.14 -5.37 -6.78
C ILE A 12 -0.36 -6.73 -7.46
N LYS A 13 -0.70 -6.72 -8.76
CA LYS A 13 -0.90 -7.94 -9.55
C LYS A 13 0.29 -8.89 -9.35
N ASP A 14 0.01 -10.19 -9.20
CA ASP A 14 1.07 -11.20 -9.15
C ASP A 14 2.00 -11.04 -10.38
N PRO A 15 3.28 -10.76 -10.15
CA PRO A 15 4.21 -10.52 -11.24
C PRO A 15 4.49 -11.83 -11.97
N GLU A 16 4.31 -11.81 -13.28
CA GLU A 16 4.47 -12.98 -14.16
C GLU A 16 5.94 -13.41 -14.28
N ARG A 17 6.89 -12.55 -13.88
CA ARG A 17 8.33 -12.82 -13.84
C ARG A 17 8.99 -12.31 -12.55
N ASN A 18 9.93 -13.10 -12.05
CA ASN A 18 10.82 -12.70 -10.96
C ASN A 18 11.69 -11.51 -11.40
N GLY A 19 11.71 -10.44 -10.61
CA GLY A 19 12.56 -9.26 -10.85
C GLY A 19 11.87 -8.03 -11.47
N ASP A 20 10.59 -8.12 -11.84
CA ASP A 20 9.85 -6.97 -12.39
C ASP A 20 9.57 -5.90 -11.31
N VAL A 21 9.35 -4.65 -11.74
CA VAL A 21 9.08 -3.48 -10.87
C VAL A 21 7.99 -3.75 -9.84
N ALA A 22 6.94 -4.51 -10.21
CA ALA A 22 5.88 -4.95 -9.30
C ALA A 22 6.38 -5.81 -8.13
N ASN A 23 7.30 -6.75 -8.38
CA ASN A 23 7.91 -7.58 -7.34
C ASN A 23 8.68 -6.72 -6.34
N THR A 24 9.48 -5.78 -6.85
CA THR A 24 10.26 -4.86 -6.02
C THR A 24 9.36 -4.02 -5.14
N ILE A 25 8.33 -3.37 -5.70
CA ILE A 25 7.36 -2.55 -4.96
C ILE A 25 6.68 -3.39 -3.86
N ARG A 26 6.12 -4.54 -4.22
CA ARG A 26 5.41 -5.42 -3.31
C ARG A 26 6.30 -5.85 -2.13
N ASN A 27 7.51 -6.32 -2.43
CA ASN A 27 8.44 -6.79 -1.41
C ASN A 27 8.86 -5.68 -0.46
N GLN A 28 9.10 -4.47 -0.98
CA GLN A 28 9.46 -3.32 -0.14
C GLN A 28 8.32 -2.90 0.79
N TRP A 29 7.07 -2.93 0.33
CA TRP A 29 5.92 -2.65 1.19
C TRP A 29 5.69 -3.73 2.24
N LEU A 30 5.87 -5.01 1.88
CA LEU A 30 5.81 -6.10 2.84
C LEU A 30 6.92 -5.98 3.89
N LEU A 31 8.15 -5.65 3.49
CA LEU A 31 9.25 -5.39 4.43
C LEU A 31 8.94 -4.21 5.35
N ALA A 32 8.48 -3.09 4.79
CA ALA A 32 8.11 -1.89 5.53
C ALA A 32 6.96 -2.11 6.50
N SER A 33 6.10 -3.09 6.24
CA SER A 33 5.01 -3.44 7.14
C SER A 33 5.45 -4.27 8.36
N ARG A 34 6.63 -4.92 8.35
CA ARG A 34 7.02 -5.90 9.39
C ARG A 34 7.57 -5.30 10.67
N HIS A 35 8.07 -4.08 10.66
CA HIS A 35 8.68 -3.45 11.83
C HIS A 35 8.12 -2.05 12.01
N HIS A 36 8.05 -1.59 13.27
CA HIS A 36 7.77 -0.21 13.66
C HIS A 36 8.60 0.71 12.77
N PHE A 37 7.97 1.24 11.72
CA PHE A 37 8.71 1.86 10.64
C PHE A 37 9.19 3.22 11.13
N ILE A 38 10.48 3.30 11.52
CA ILE A 38 11.10 4.48 12.15
C ILE A 38 11.46 5.54 11.08
N GLY A 39 10.48 5.93 10.27
CA GLY A 39 10.57 7.12 9.42
C GLY A 39 11.39 7.03 8.12
N CYS A 40 11.95 5.88 7.75
CA CYS A 40 12.67 5.74 6.48
C CYS A 40 11.74 5.18 5.39
N VAL A 41 11.25 6.00 4.46
CA VAL A 41 10.53 5.58 3.22
C VAL A 41 11.09 4.24 2.71
N PRO A 42 10.25 3.24 2.34
CA PRO A 42 10.74 1.93 1.90
C PRO A 42 11.83 2.15 0.87
N HIS A 43 13.02 1.59 1.09
CA HIS A 43 14.11 1.70 0.13
C HIS A 43 13.53 1.35 -1.25
N PHE A 44 13.78 2.20 -2.26
CA PHE A 44 13.23 2.10 -3.61
C PHE A 44 11.79 2.54 -3.85
N PHE A 45 11.04 3.10 -2.87
CA PHE A 45 9.70 3.65 -3.16
C PHE A 45 9.79 4.86 -4.10
N GLU A 46 10.68 5.80 -3.80
CA GLU A 46 10.91 6.99 -4.64
C GLU A 46 11.38 6.59 -6.04
N GLU A 47 12.31 5.64 -6.13
CA GLU A 47 12.82 5.10 -7.40
C GLU A 47 11.77 4.28 -8.17
N ALA A 48 10.91 3.52 -7.48
CA ALA A 48 9.82 2.81 -8.13
C ALA A 48 8.78 3.78 -8.68
N THR A 49 8.41 4.81 -7.91
CA THR A 49 7.46 5.85 -8.35
C THR A 49 8.03 6.86 -9.33
N SER A 50 9.35 6.90 -9.54
CA SER A 50 10.00 7.79 -10.53
C SER A 50 9.84 7.29 -11.96
N THR A 51 9.53 6.01 -12.16
CA THR A 51 9.22 5.45 -13.47
C THR A 51 7.73 5.53 -13.76
N ALA A 52 7.35 5.76 -15.03
CA ALA A 52 5.93 5.77 -15.42
C ALA A 52 5.23 4.42 -15.16
N GLU A 53 5.98 3.32 -15.28
CA GLU A 53 5.49 1.98 -15.00
C GLU A 53 5.21 1.78 -13.51
N GLY A 54 6.19 2.07 -12.64
CA GLY A 54 6.02 1.91 -11.20
C GLY A 54 5.00 2.89 -10.62
N PHE A 55 4.95 4.14 -11.10
CA PHE A 55 3.87 5.06 -10.73
C PHE A 55 2.49 4.48 -11.06
N ARG A 56 2.31 3.93 -12.27
CA ARG A 56 1.04 3.30 -12.68
C ARG A 56 0.67 2.11 -11.79
N LEU A 57 1.65 1.25 -11.46
CA LEU A 57 1.43 0.12 -10.57
C LEU A 57 0.96 0.57 -9.17
N VAL A 58 1.59 1.62 -8.63
CA VAL A 58 1.19 2.18 -7.33
C VAL A 58 -0.20 2.83 -7.40
N ASP A 59 -0.48 3.62 -8.43
CA ASP A 59 -1.81 4.23 -8.62
C ASP A 59 -2.91 3.18 -8.77
N ASP A 60 -2.68 2.13 -9.57
CA ASP A 60 -3.61 1.02 -9.77
C ASP A 60 -3.86 0.27 -8.45
N ALA A 61 -2.81 0.00 -7.66
CA ALA A 61 -2.96 -0.66 -6.36
C ALA A 61 -3.74 0.21 -5.37
N VAL A 62 -3.45 1.52 -5.28
CA VAL A 62 -4.18 2.46 -4.41
C VAL A 62 -5.64 2.55 -4.81
N ARG A 63 -5.93 2.63 -6.12
CA ARG A 63 -7.31 2.67 -6.64
C ARG A 63 -8.05 1.37 -6.35
N SER A 64 -7.40 0.22 -6.55
CA SER A 64 -7.97 -1.09 -6.27
C SER A 64 -8.32 -1.25 -4.78
N LEU A 65 -7.38 -0.92 -3.89
CA LEU A 65 -7.61 -0.95 -2.45
C LEU A 65 -8.72 0.02 -2.03
N SER A 66 -8.71 1.25 -2.56
CA SER A 66 -9.73 2.26 -2.25
C SER A 66 -11.14 1.80 -2.62
N ALA A 67 -11.28 1.10 -3.76
CA ALA A 67 -12.58 0.57 -4.20
C ALA A 67 -13.10 -0.49 -3.24
N VAL A 68 -12.24 -1.41 -2.80
CA VAL A 68 -12.59 -2.44 -1.82
C VAL A 68 -12.95 -1.81 -0.47
N LEU A 69 -12.14 -0.86 0.02
CA LEU A 69 -12.39 -0.17 1.29
C LEU A 69 -13.70 0.62 1.27
N THR A 70 -14.13 1.13 0.12
CA THR A 70 -15.43 1.83 -0.02
C THR A 70 -16.61 0.87 0.16
N SER A 71 -16.46 -0.37 -0.31
CA SER A 71 -17.48 -1.43 -0.18
C SER A 71 -17.40 -2.24 1.12
N ALA A 72 -16.31 -2.09 1.88
CA ALA A 72 -16.09 -2.83 3.12
C ALA A 72 -17.00 -2.36 4.26
N LYS A 73 -17.28 -3.27 5.19
CA LYS A 73 -17.96 -2.97 6.47
C LYS A 73 -17.13 -1.99 7.30
N ASP A 74 -17.73 -1.36 8.31
CA ASP A 74 -17.08 -0.28 9.07
C ASP A 74 -15.83 -0.70 9.85
N HIS A 75 -15.67 -1.99 10.12
CA HIS A 75 -14.53 -2.56 10.85
C HIS A 75 -14.02 -3.85 10.21
N MET A 76 -12.71 -4.07 10.32
CA MET A 76 -12.09 -5.38 10.16
C MET A 76 -11.82 -6.00 11.52
N CYS A 77 -12.31 -7.22 11.70
CA CYS A 77 -12.11 -7.99 12.93
C CYS A 77 -10.65 -8.41 13.07
N GLY A 78 -10.09 -8.27 14.28
CA GLY A 78 -8.73 -8.70 14.61
C GLY A 78 -8.42 -10.14 14.19
N ASP A 79 -9.36 -11.07 14.38
CA ASP A 79 -9.20 -12.47 13.98
C ASP A 79 -8.96 -12.63 12.46
N THR A 80 -9.62 -11.80 11.65
CA THR A 80 -9.41 -11.79 10.19
C THR A 80 -8.02 -11.27 9.84
N LEU A 81 -7.53 -10.27 10.59
CA LEU A 81 -6.17 -9.75 10.43
C LEU A 81 -5.12 -10.77 10.85
N SER A 82 -5.38 -11.55 11.91
CA SER A 82 -4.53 -12.65 12.35
C SER A 82 -4.44 -13.77 11.31
N LEU A 83 -5.53 -14.09 10.61
CA LEU A 83 -5.52 -15.06 9.51
C LEU A 83 -4.62 -14.64 8.34
N MET A 84 -4.36 -13.35 8.17
CA MET A 84 -3.43 -12.84 7.16
C MET A 84 -1.95 -12.94 7.58
N CYS A 85 -1.66 -13.65 8.68
CA CYS A 85 -0.32 -13.88 9.22
C CYS A 85 0.45 -12.59 9.48
N PHE A 86 -0.25 -11.53 9.89
CA PHE A 86 0.44 -10.33 10.34
C PHE A 86 1.01 -10.61 11.73
N GLU A 87 2.32 -10.43 11.88
CA GLU A 87 3.10 -10.77 13.10
C GLU A 87 2.71 -9.94 14.34
N SER A 88 1.71 -9.07 14.23
CA SER A 88 1.24 -8.16 15.27
C SER A 88 -0.14 -8.60 15.76
N GLU A 89 -0.40 -8.45 17.05
CA GLU A 89 -1.75 -8.55 17.60
C GLU A 89 -2.56 -7.32 17.16
N TRP A 90 -3.26 -7.46 16.03
CA TRP A 90 -4.18 -6.43 15.58
C TRP A 90 -5.50 -6.56 16.34
N GLY A 91 -5.89 -5.50 17.03
CA GLY A 91 -7.28 -5.34 17.45
C GLY A 91 -8.20 -5.07 16.26
N ASP A 92 -9.47 -4.82 16.54
CA ASP A 92 -10.41 -4.38 15.51
C ASP A 92 -9.95 -3.04 14.93
N VAL A 93 -9.95 -2.95 13.60
CA VAL A 93 -9.52 -1.75 12.87
C VAL A 93 -10.69 -1.13 12.16
N GLU A 94 -10.93 0.15 12.43
CA GLU A 94 -11.91 0.95 11.70
C GLU A 94 -11.45 1.16 10.25
N ILE A 95 -12.33 0.84 9.30
CA ILE A 95 -12.07 1.05 7.88
C ILE A 95 -11.92 2.54 7.56
N ALA A 96 -12.53 3.43 8.33
CA ALA A 96 -12.40 4.88 8.17
C ALA A 96 -10.92 5.32 8.17
N VAL A 97 -10.12 4.81 9.12
CA VAL A 97 -8.68 5.12 9.21
C VAL A 97 -7.92 4.70 7.95
N LEU A 98 -8.28 3.56 7.35
CA LEU A 98 -7.66 3.08 6.12
C LEU A 98 -8.09 3.89 4.89
N ARG A 99 -9.33 4.39 4.87
CA ARG A 99 -9.84 5.29 3.81
C ARG A 99 -9.14 6.65 3.87
N ASP A 100 -8.92 7.19 5.06
CA ASP A 100 -8.20 8.45 5.25
C ASP A 100 -6.76 8.33 4.75
N LEU A 101 -6.07 7.23 5.09
CA LEU A 101 -4.74 6.93 4.57
C LEU A 101 -4.72 6.79 3.04
N ALA A 102 -5.71 6.10 2.46
CA ALA A 102 -5.81 5.96 1.01
C ALA A 102 -6.02 7.31 0.30
N THR A 103 -6.79 8.21 0.91
CA THR A 103 -7.03 9.57 0.41
C THR A 103 -5.74 10.39 0.48
N ALA A 104 -5.08 10.43 1.63
CA ALA A 104 -3.81 11.16 1.80
C ALA A 104 -2.72 10.67 0.82
N PHE A 105 -2.61 9.36 0.61
CA PHE A 105 -1.67 8.81 -0.38
C PHE A 105 -2.01 9.20 -1.81
N ARG A 106 -3.30 9.23 -2.17
CA ARG A 106 -3.72 9.66 -3.51
C ARG A 106 -3.40 11.13 -3.73
N ASP A 107 -3.67 11.99 -2.76
CA ASP A 107 -3.35 13.42 -2.83
C ASP A 107 -1.84 13.64 -3.02
N LEU A 108 -1.02 12.86 -2.31
CA LEU A 108 0.44 12.86 -2.50
C LEU A 108 0.82 12.47 -3.93
N LEU A 109 0.27 11.37 -4.47
CA LEU A 109 0.58 10.91 -5.84
C LEU A 109 0.16 11.93 -6.91
N THR A 110 -1.00 12.56 -6.75
CA THR A 110 -1.46 13.60 -7.69
C THR A 110 -0.59 14.85 -7.65
N THR A 111 -0.13 15.26 -6.46
CA THR A 111 0.78 16.38 -6.26
C THR A 111 2.15 16.09 -6.90
N THR A 112 2.71 14.90 -6.66
CA THR A 112 3.98 14.48 -7.27
C THR A 112 3.91 14.45 -8.80
N ARG A 113 2.78 13.98 -9.36
CA ARG A 113 2.57 13.98 -10.82
C ARG A 113 2.48 15.40 -11.42
N ALA A 114 1.94 16.37 -10.67
CA ALA A 114 1.91 17.76 -11.11
C ALA A 114 3.33 18.36 -11.19
N ASN A 115 4.22 17.98 -10.27
CA ASN A 115 5.59 18.48 -10.23
C ASN A 115 6.51 17.88 -11.31
N ILE A 116 6.23 16.66 -11.80
CA ILE A 116 7.01 16.00 -12.88
C ILE A 116 6.67 16.58 -14.27
N ARG A 117 5.56 17.32 -14.40
CA ARG A 117 5.12 17.91 -15.69
C ARG A 117 5.55 19.37 -15.91
N CYS A 118 6.35 19.93 -15.01
CA CYS A 118 6.96 21.26 -15.12
C CYS A 118 8.46 21.13 -15.42
#